data_AF-A0A2E9QEQ2-F1
#
_entry.id   AF-A0A2E9QEQ2-F1
#
_cell.length_a   1.000
_cell.length_b   1.000
_cell.length_c   1.000
_cell.angle_alpha   90.00
_cell.angle_beta   90.00
_cell.angle_gamma   90.00
#
_symmetry.space_group_name_H-M   'P 1'
#
loop_
_entity.id
_entity.type
_entity.pdbx_description
1 polymer ?
#
loop_
_entity_poly.entity_id
_entity_poly.type
_entity_poly.pdbx_seq_one_letter_code
_entity_poly.pdbx_strand_id
1 'polypeptide(L)'
;MYDFIGDIHGHREKLEGLLKGMGYRNSGDGYRHPERKAFFVGDFIDRGPDSRGVVRLVREMIETDAALAVMGNHEWNALQYHTRGPDHQYLRERNEKNRKQHAQTLESYNCSEDEPDPELLTHIEWFYRLPLFYDSPDFRVVHATWNQDRIDQLKAVYPDGRIDLSFVLRAAGYVLDDSETSSDTPFIELTISEVSGKSDPAKFPEFQIAETLLKGQEADLPHRMHFHDKDGHERRKARIKWWKDAYSASKTANAAIGEPKSLSVSVDPPVSTSPGRTTRGPAAVPPTLTASEYLFVPDGSSMPGITRGLLQSFPGYAKEAPPVFFGHYWNRGKAELEAENVCCLDYSAGKGGPLMAYRWDGERALTEKNFFWV
;
A
#
# COMPACT_ATOMS: atom_id res chain seq x y z
N MET A 1 6.03 18.01 15.36
CA MET A 1 4.86 17.20 15.74
C MET A 1 3.93 17.12 14.55
N TYR A 2 3.42 15.92 14.23
CA TYR A 2 2.58 15.68 13.06
C TYR A 2 1.27 14.99 13.47
N ASP A 3 0.20 15.30 12.75
CA ASP A 3 -1.05 14.52 12.80
C ASP A 3 -1.18 13.75 11.48
N PHE A 4 -0.95 12.43 11.51
CA PHE A 4 -1.09 11.56 10.35
C PHE A 4 -2.56 11.28 10.10
N ILE A 5 -3.04 11.41 8.85
CA ILE A 5 -4.44 11.27 8.47
C ILE A 5 -4.56 10.17 7.42
N GLY A 6 -5.48 9.23 7.66
CA GLY A 6 -5.77 8.07 6.82
C GLY A 6 -6.51 8.39 5.52
N ASP A 7 -6.92 7.33 4.82
CA ASP A 7 -7.59 7.37 3.51
C ASP A 7 -8.92 8.14 3.58
N ILE A 8 -9.02 9.24 2.84
CA ILE A 8 -10.14 10.20 2.94
C ILE A 8 -11.28 9.82 2.01
N HIS A 9 -10.98 9.38 0.79
CA HIS A 9 -11.95 8.96 -0.23
C HIS A 9 -13.12 9.93 -0.44
N GLY A 10 -12.83 11.20 -0.74
CA GLY A 10 -13.87 12.18 -1.07
C GLY A 10 -14.80 12.56 0.09
N HIS A 11 -14.54 12.11 1.33
CA HIS A 11 -15.34 12.45 2.50
C HIS A 11 -14.89 13.77 3.14
N ARG A 12 -15.10 14.88 2.43
CA ARG A 12 -14.69 16.22 2.89
C ARG A 12 -15.24 16.58 4.27
N GLU A 13 -16.51 16.32 4.54
CA GLU A 13 -17.12 16.67 5.83
C GLU A 13 -16.43 15.96 7.01
N LYS A 14 -16.05 14.69 6.83
CA LYS A 14 -15.24 13.95 7.81
C LYS A 14 -13.87 14.58 7.97
N LEU A 15 -13.19 14.90 6.88
CA LEU A 15 -11.88 15.55 6.94
C LEU A 15 -11.93 16.87 7.72
N GLU A 16 -12.88 17.74 7.40
CA GLU A 16 -13.06 19.00 8.12
C GLU A 16 -13.41 18.79 9.59
N GLY A 17 -14.28 17.81 9.90
CA GLY A 17 -14.63 17.44 11.27
C GLY A 17 -13.42 16.96 12.07
N LEU A 18 -12.59 16.11 11.47
CA LEU A 18 -11.36 15.59 12.07
C LEU A 18 -10.36 16.71 12.34
N LEU A 19 -10.09 17.54 11.33
CA LEU A 19 -9.17 18.69 11.46
C LEU A 19 -9.62 19.64 12.58
N LYS A 20 -10.91 20.00 12.62
CA LYS A 20 -11.48 20.82 13.71
C LYS A 20 -11.33 20.13 15.08
N GLY A 21 -11.67 18.85 15.17
CA GLY A 21 -11.55 18.05 16.41
C GLY A 21 -10.10 17.95 16.89
N MET A 22 -9.14 17.96 15.97
CA MET A 22 -7.71 17.99 16.26
C MET A 22 -7.15 19.40 16.44
N GLY A 23 -8.01 20.43 16.51
CA GLY A 23 -7.63 21.81 16.83
C GLY A 23 -7.10 22.64 15.65
N TYR A 24 -7.15 22.13 14.42
CA TYR A 24 -6.85 22.94 13.24
C TYR A 24 -7.95 23.98 13.04
N ARG A 25 -7.54 25.16 12.59
CA ARG A 25 -8.44 26.28 12.31
C ARG A 25 -8.39 26.59 10.83
N ASN A 26 -9.55 26.86 10.25
CA ASN A 26 -9.64 27.34 8.88
C ASN A 26 -9.12 28.80 8.84
N SER A 27 -8.11 29.06 8.01
CA SER A 27 -7.47 30.37 7.84
C SER A 27 -7.91 31.10 6.57
N GLY A 28 -8.99 30.68 5.91
CA GLY A 28 -9.38 31.14 4.58
C GLY A 28 -8.66 30.32 3.51
N ASP A 29 -7.33 30.27 3.59
CA ASP A 29 -6.46 29.51 2.69
C ASP A 29 -6.19 28.08 3.24
N GLY A 30 -7.25 27.34 3.57
CA GLY A 30 -7.16 25.98 4.11
C GLY A 30 -7.10 25.89 5.65
N TYR A 31 -6.74 24.71 6.19
CA TYR A 31 -6.64 24.45 7.63
C TYR A 31 -5.21 24.52 8.14
N ARG A 32 -5.01 25.12 9.32
CA ARG A 32 -3.69 25.20 9.98
C ARG A 32 -3.79 24.96 11.47
N HIS A 33 -2.79 24.29 12.04
CA HIS A 33 -2.54 24.27 13.47
C HIS A 33 -1.31 25.14 13.80
N PRO A 34 -1.27 25.88 14.92
CA PRO A 34 -0.14 26.74 15.27
C PRO A 34 1.18 26.00 15.51
N GLU A 35 1.12 24.72 15.89
CA GLU A 35 2.29 23.93 16.35
C GLU A 35 2.47 22.60 15.61
N ARG A 36 1.48 22.16 14.82
CA ARG A 36 1.44 20.83 14.19
C ARG A 36 1.21 20.97 12.70
N LYS A 37 1.68 19.99 11.94
CA LYS A 37 1.33 19.83 10.53
C LYS A 37 0.55 18.54 10.33
N ALA A 38 -0.37 18.54 9.39
CA ALA A 38 -1.02 17.30 8.96
C ALA A 38 -0.07 16.51 8.06
N PHE A 39 -0.21 15.18 8.03
CA PHE A 39 0.46 14.33 7.08
C PHE A 39 -0.54 13.34 6.49
N PHE A 40 -0.91 13.49 5.23
CA PHE A 40 -1.89 12.62 4.57
C PHE A 40 -1.22 11.38 3.96
N VAL A 41 -1.78 10.19 4.21
CA VAL A 41 -1.21 8.91 3.72
C VAL A 41 -1.69 8.49 2.32
N GLY A 42 -2.39 9.37 1.60
CA GLY A 42 -2.91 9.14 0.25
C GLY A 42 -4.43 8.89 0.20
N ASP A 43 -4.92 8.48 -0.97
CA ASP A 43 -6.30 8.08 -1.22
C ASP A 43 -7.32 9.18 -0.89
N PHE A 44 -7.15 10.33 -1.55
CA PHE A 44 -7.98 11.52 -1.42
C PHE A 44 -9.29 11.39 -2.17
N ILE A 45 -9.27 10.68 -3.30
CA ILE A 45 -10.37 10.61 -4.26
C ILE A 45 -11.11 9.27 -4.25
N ASP A 46 -12.13 9.20 -5.11
CA ASP A 46 -13.08 8.10 -5.30
C ASP A 46 -13.92 7.76 -4.05
N ARG A 47 -14.98 6.97 -4.29
CA ARG A 47 -15.96 6.42 -3.31
C ARG A 47 -16.85 7.44 -2.62
N GLY A 48 -16.31 8.49 -2.00
CA GLY A 48 -17.10 9.52 -1.32
C GLY A 48 -17.54 10.66 -2.24
N PRO A 49 -18.46 11.51 -1.75
CA PRO A 49 -19.24 12.41 -2.59
C PRO A 49 -18.49 13.67 -3.07
N ASP A 50 -17.38 14.06 -2.43
CA ASP A 50 -16.69 15.33 -2.71
C ASP A 50 -15.18 15.16 -2.87
N SER A 51 -14.77 14.42 -3.91
CA SER A 51 -13.34 14.29 -4.25
C SER A 51 -12.73 15.64 -4.63
N ARG A 52 -13.46 16.49 -5.37
CA ARG A 52 -13.03 17.84 -5.76
C ARG A 52 -12.68 18.70 -4.55
N GLY A 53 -13.56 18.77 -3.55
CA GLY A 53 -13.35 19.56 -2.36
C GLY A 53 -12.23 19.03 -1.47
N VAL A 54 -12.08 17.70 -1.36
CA VAL A 54 -10.94 17.10 -0.63
C VAL A 54 -9.61 17.48 -1.26
N VAL A 55 -9.46 17.31 -2.58
CA VAL A 55 -8.19 17.60 -3.27
C VAL A 55 -7.85 19.08 -3.15
N ARG A 56 -8.82 19.99 -3.33
CA ARG A 56 -8.61 21.44 -3.10
C ARG A 56 -8.05 21.72 -1.71
N LEU A 57 -8.71 21.20 -0.67
CA LEU A 57 -8.34 21.44 0.72
C LEU A 57 -6.95 20.87 1.04
N VAL A 58 -6.68 19.62 0.68
CA VAL A 58 -5.38 18.97 0.93
C VAL A 58 -4.26 19.69 0.20
N ARG A 59 -4.48 20.03 -1.08
CA ARG A 59 -3.51 20.77 -1.90
C ARG A 59 -3.19 22.12 -1.29
N GLU A 60 -4.20 22.88 -0.89
CA GLU A 60 -4.05 24.19 -0.26
C GLU A 60 -3.28 24.11 1.08
N MET A 61 -3.56 23.10 1.90
CA MET A 61 -2.78 22.86 3.12
C MET A 61 -1.31 22.56 2.83
N ILE A 62 -1.00 21.85 1.75
CA ILE A 62 0.38 21.56 1.34
C ILE A 62 1.06 22.81 0.79
N GLU A 63 0.39 23.57 -0.08
CA GLU A 63 0.92 24.78 -0.70
C GLU A 63 1.20 25.89 0.33
N THR A 64 0.45 25.90 1.44
CA THR A 64 0.68 26.82 2.56
C THR A 64 1.60 26.24 3.65
N ASP A 65 2.26 25.11 3.42
CA ASP A 65 3.16 24.45 4.37
C ASP A 65 2.48 24.05 5.70
N ALA A 66 1.16 23.85 5.69
CA ALA A 66 0.39 23.32 6.81
C ALA A 66 0.31 21.78 6.81
N ALA A 67 0.62 21.14 5.69
CA ALA A 67 0.58 19.69 5.54
C ALA A 67 1.65 19.12 4.61
N LEU A 68 1.87 17.81 4.72
CA LEU A 68 2.60 16.96 3.79
C LEU A 68 1.69 15.80 3.33
N ALA A 69 2.09 15.11 2.26
CA ALA A 69 1.36 13.96 1.76
C ALA A 69 2.25 12.98 1.00
N VAL A 70 1.81 11.73 0.90
CA VAL A 70 2.25 10.76 -0.10
C VAL A 70 1.09 10.40 -1.04
N MET A 71 1.41 9.88 -2.24
CA MET A 71 0.41 9.43 -3.22
C MET A 71 -0.27 8.13 -2.77
N GLY A 72 -1.59 8.04 -2.92
CA GLY A 72 -2.34 6.79 -2.75
C GLY A 72 -2.54 6.02 -4.06
N ASN A 73 -3.11 4.82 -3.97
CA ASN A 73 -3.36 4.03 -5.17
C ASN A 73 -4.50 4.60 -6.02
N HIS A 74 -5.41 5.37 -5.43
CA HIS A 74 -6.49 6.01 -6.14
C HIS A 74 -6.00 7.16 -7.02
N GLU A 75 -5.08 8.00 -6.51
CA GLU A 75 -4.38 9.00 -7.32
C GLU A 75 -3.60 8.34 -8.47
N TRP A 76 -2.85 7.27 -8.18
CA TRP A 76 -2.14 6.48 -9.19
C TRP A 76 -3.04 5.88 -10.27
N ASN A 77 -4.21 5.35 -9.89
CA ASN A 77 -5.16 4.83 -10.85
C ASN A 77 -5.75 5.95 -11.71
N ALA A 78 -6.00 7.13 -11.13
CA ALA A 78 -6.52 8.29 -11.86
C ALA A 78 -5.50 8.86 -12.84
N LEU A 79 -4.20 8.90 -12.50
CA LEU A 79 -3.13 9.21 -13.45
C LEU A 79 -3.26 8.36 -14.72
N GLN A 80 -3.32 7.03 -14.57
CA GLN A 80 -3.45 6.12 -15.71
C GLN A 80 -4.82 6.18 -16.41
N TYR A 81 -5.89 6.54 -15.70
CA TYR A 81 -7.26 6.66 -16.25
C TYR A 81 -7.40 7.83 -17.21
N HIS A 82 -6.67 8.90 -16.95
CA HIS A 82 -6.69 10.14 -17.73
C HIS A 82 -5.51 10.27 -18.69
N THR A 83 -4.48 9.43 -18.55
CA THR A 83 -3.33 9.42 -19.46
C THR A 83 -3.57 8.47 -20.64
N ARG A 84 -3.34 8.96 -21.85
CA ARG A 84 -3.26 8.13 -23.06
C ARG A 84 -1.81 7.77 -23.35
N GLY A 85 -1.59 6.52 -23.73
CA GLY A 85 -0.32 6.09 -24.28
C GLY A 85 -0.14 6.55 -25.74
N PRO A 86 1.06 6.33 -26.30
CA PRO A 86 1.37 6.61 -27.70
C PRO A 86 0.48 5.87 -28.72
N ASP A 87 -0.11 4.75 -28.33
CA ASP A 87 -1.11 4.00 -29.10
C ASP A 87 -2.52 4.61 -29.02
N HIS A 88 -2.64 5.81 -28.45
CA HIS A 88 -3.86 6.54 -28.15
C HIS A 88 -4.84 5.81 -27.22
N GLN A 89 -4.45 4.68 -26.65
CA GLN A 89 -5.23 3.95 -25.65
C GLN A 89 -4.99 4.54 -24.26
N TYR A 90 -5.99 4.54 -23.40
CA TYR A 90 -5.78 4.91 -22.00
C TYR A 90 -4.91 3.87 -21.29
N LEU A 91 -3.98 4.33 -20.45
CA LEU A 91 -3.06 3.45 -19.72
C LEU A 91 -3.82 2.53 -18.76
N ARG A 92 -4.94 3.02 -18.21
CA ARG A 92 -5.92 2.21 -17.50
C ARG A 92 -7.17 2.02 -18.35
N GLU A 93 -7.51 0.76 -18.59
CA GLU A 93 -8.71 0.39 -19.33
C GLU A 93 -9.98 0.96 -18.65
N ARG A 94 -10.86 1.60 -19.42
CA ARG A 94 -12.14 2.14 -18.93
C ARG A 94 -13.26 1.11 -19.00
N ASN A 95 -13.03 -0.07 -18.44
CA ASN A 95 -14.05 -1.12 -18.28
C ASN A 95 -15.04 -0.78 -17.15
N GLU A 96 -16.13 -1.55 -17.02
CA GLU A 96 -17.19 -1.33 -16.03
C GLU A 96 -16.64 -1.17 -14.60
N LYS A 97 -15.71 -2.03 -14.20
CA LYS A 97 -15.09 -2.00 -12.87
C LYS A 97 -14.35 -0.70 -12.62
N ASN A 98 -13.50 -0.28 -13.55
CA ASN A 98 -12.67 0.91 -13.40
C ASN A 98 -13.51 2.18 -13.49
N ARG A 99 -14.53 2.22 -14.36
CA ARG A 99 -15.53 3.30 -14.43
C ARG A 99 -16.27 3.44 -13.10
N LYS A 100 -16.76 2.33 -12.54
CA LYS A 100 -17.44 2.32 -11.25
C LYS A 100 -16.54 2.81 -10.10
N GLN A 101 -15.26 2.45 -10.13
CA GLN A 101 -14.29 2.92 -9.13
C GLN A 101 -14.12 4.45 -9.18
N HIS A 102 -14.03 5.03 -10.37
CA HIS A 102 -13.74 6.46 -10.57
C HIS A 102 -14.98 7.37 -10.69
N ALA A 103 -16.18 6.79 -10.79
CA ALA A 103 -17.43 7.51 -11.05
C ALA A 103 -17.70 8.66 -10.07
N GLN A 104 -17.50 8.42 -8.77
CA GLN A 104 -17.73 9.43 -7.73
C GLN A 104 -16.79 10.64 -7.85
N THR A 105 -15.56 10.41 -8.32
CA THR A 105 -14.68 11.53 -8.63
C THR A 105 -15.23 12.34 -9.78
N LEU A 106 -15.53 11.73 -10.94
CA LEU A 106 -16.10 12.46 -12.09
C LEU A 106 -17.39 13.22 -11.72
N GLU A 107 -18.27 12.61 -10.92
CA GLU A 107 -19.49 13.22 -10.39
C GLU A 107 -19.18 14.47 -9.55
N SER A 108 -18.21 14.41 -8.65
CA SER A 108 -17.82 15.57 -7.81
C SER A 108 -17.23 16.75 -8.62
N TYR A 109 -16.73 16.51 -9.83
CA TYR A 109 -16.31 17.56 -10.76
C TYR A 109 -17.41 17.97 -11.75
N ASN A 110 -18.58 17.32 -11.71
CA ASN A 110 -19.68 17.53 -12.64
C ASN A 110 -19.25 17.35 -14.10
N CYS A 111 -18.52 16.27 -14.38
CA CYS A 111 -17.97 15.98 -15.70
C CYS A 111 -18.16 14.52 -16.09
N SER A 112 -17.91 14.21 -17.36
CA SER A 112 -17.83 12.84 -17.85
C SER A 112 -16.37 12.43 -18.05
N GLU A 113 -16.11 11.15 -18.27
CA GLU A 113 -14.76 10.69 -18.58
C GLU A 113 -14.28 11.09 -19.99
N ASP A 114 -15.20 11.41 -20.91
CA ASP A 114 -14.90 11.81 -22.28
C ASP A 114 -14.69 13.33 -22.39
N GLU A 115 -15.31 14.08 -21.48
CA GLU A 115 -15.21 15.54 -21.35
C GLU A 115 -14.85 15.89 -19.89
N PRO A 116 -13.60 15.65 -19.45
CA PRO A 116 -13.18 15.92 -18.08
C PRO A 116 -13.14 17.43 -17.78
N ASP A 117 -13.52 17.80 -16.57
CA ASP A 117 -13.41 19.19 -16.08
C ASP A 117 -11.92 19.64 -16.10
N PRO A 118 -11.59 20.86 -16.54
CA PRO A 118 -10.21 21.34 -16.58
C PRO A 118 -9.51 21.36 -15.22
N GLU A 119 -10.24 21.56 -14.12
CA GLU A 119 -9.67 21.49 -12.77
C GLU A 119 -9.35 20.05 -12.38
N LEU A 120 -10.17 19.07 -12.80
CA LEU A 120 -9.83 17.66 -12.61
C LEU A 120 -8.46 17.38 -13.25
N LEU A 121 -8.25 17.81 -14.49
CA LEU A 121 -6.96 17.62 -15.17
C LEU A 121 -5.81 18.31 -14.44
N THR A 122 -6.03 19.52 -13.90
CA THR A 122 -5.04 20.23 -13.07
C THR A 122 -4.73 19.45 -11.78
N HIS A 123 -5.71 18.78 -11.19
CA HIS A 123 -5.51 17.93 -10.01
C HIS A 123 -4.81 16.61 -10.34
N ILE A 124 -5.10 16.00 -11.49
CA ILE A 124 -4.35 14.85 -12.03
C ILE A 124 -2.88 15.24 -12.21
N GLU A 125 -2.61 16.42 -12.78
CA GLU A 125 -1.25 16.97 -12.87
C GLU A 125 -0.59 17.16 -11.52
N TRP A 126 -1.31 17.74 -10.57
CA TRP A 126 -0.79 17.95 -9.23
C TRP A 126 -0.42 16.63 -8.53
N PHE A 127 -1.06 15.50 -8.83
CA PHE A 127 -0.71 14.20 -8.24
C PHE A 127 0.73 13.78 -8.52
N TYR A 128 1.34 14.17 -9.65
CA TYR A 128 2.78 13.93 -9.89
C TYR A 128 3.70 14.62 -8.86
N ARG A 129 3.21 15.65 -8.16
CA ARG A 129 3.97 16.34 -7.10
C ARG A 129 3.97 15.59 -5.77
N LEU A 130 3.15 14.55 -5.64
CA LEU A 130 3.08 13.70 -4.45
C LEU A 130 4.17 12.63 -4.54
N PRO A 131 5.06 12.52 -3.53
CA PRO A 131 6.03 11.43 -3.50
C PRO A 131 5.34 10.09 -3.20
N LEU A 132 5.90 8.98 -3.68
CA LEU A 132 5.37 7.64 -3.39
C LEU A 132 5.68 7.17 -1.95
N PHE A 133 6.64 7.81 -1.29
CA PHE A 133 7.01 7.54 0.09
C PHE A 133 7.61 8.80 0.74
N TYR A 134 7.68 8.80 2.07
CA TYR A 134 8.45 9.76 2.86
C TYR A 134 9.38 9.00 3.80
N ASP A 135 10.68 9.29 3.75
CA ASP A 135 11.71 8.59 4.53
C ASP A 135 12.55 9.59 5.31
N SER A 136 12.43 9.57 6.63
CA SER A 136 13.24 10.37 7.53
C SER A 136 13.78 9.49 8.67
N PRO A 137 14.81 9.96 9.40
CA PRO A 137 15.29 9.26 10.59
C PRO A 137 14.25 9.10 11.70
N ASP A 138 13.28 10.01 11.77
CA ASP A 138 12.31 10.08 12.87
C ASP A 138 11.05 9.27 12.60
N PHE A 139 10.56 9.29 11.36
CA PHE A 139 9.40 8.52 10.92
C PHE A 139 9.37 8.31 9.41
N ARG A 140 8.47 7.44 8.97
CA ARG A 140 8.28 7.01 7.59
C ARG A 140 6.81 7.01 7.21
N VAL A 141 6.53 7.29 5.93
CA VAL A 141 5.16 7.24 5.39
C VAL A 141 5.18 6.57 4.03
N VAL A 142 4.22 5.68 3.79
CA VAL A 142 3.98 5.04 2.50
C VAL A 142 2.50 4.70 2.44
N HIS A 143 1.89 4.65 1.27
CA HIS A 143 0.46 4.36 1.22
C HIS A 143 0.12 2.91 1.58
N ALA A 144 0.85 1.90 1.05
CA ALA A 144 0.50 0.49 1.28
C ALA A 144 1.60 -0.38 1.88
N THR A 145 2.82 -0.42 1.32
CA THR A 145 3.86 -1.30 1.86
C THR A 145 5.19 -0.60 1.90
N TRP A 146 5.81 -0.58 3.09
CA TRP A 146 7.20 -0.20 3.21
C TRP A 146 8.08 -1.35 2.73
N ASN A 147 8.69 -1.18 1.55
CA ASN A 147 9.64 -2.14 1.01
C ASN A 147 10.93 -1.40 0.65
N GLN A 148 11.99 -1.65 1.42
CA GLN A 148 13.25 -0.92 1.30
C GLN A 148 13.88 -1.10 -0.08
N ASP A 149 13.90 -2.32 -0.62
CA ASP A 149 14.48 -2.60 -1.93
C ASP A 149 13.78 -1.83 -3.06
N ARG A 150 12.44 -1.72 -2.99
CA ARG A 150 11.66 -0.93 -3.97
C ARG A 150 11.87 0.56 -3.80
N ILE A 151 11.98 1.04 -2.56
CA ILE A 151 12.28 2.44 -2.28
C ILE A 151 13.68 2.80 -2.79
N ASP A 152 14.67 1.92 -2.61
CA ASP A 152 16.04 2.15 -3.07
C ASP A 152 16.11 2.12 -4.61
N GLN A 153 15.38 1.21 -5.27
CA GLN A 153 15.22 1.21 -6.74
C GLN A 153 14.59 2.52 -7.23
N LEU A 154 13.54 3.01 -6.56
CA LEU A 154 12.89 4.26 -6.90
C LEU A 154 13.84 5.45 -6.72
N LYS A 155 14.52 5.55 -5.56
CA LYS A 155 15.46 6.63 -5.24
C LYS A 155 16.65 6.73 -6.20
N ALA A 156 17.04 5.62 -6.82
CA ALA A 156 18.10 5.61 -7.81
C ALA A 156 17.78 6.45 -9.05
N VAL A 157 16.48 6.64 -9.36
CA VAL A 157 16.00 7.40 -10.52
C VAL A 157 15.24 8.66 -10.09
N TYR A 158 14.46 8.57 -9.02
CA TYR A 158 13.62 9.63 -8.44
C TYR A 158 13.99 9.84 -6.97
N PRO A 159 15.07 10.60 -6.66
CA PRO A 159 15.61 10.71 -5.30
C PRO A 159 14.63 11.27 -4.25
N ASP A 160 13.70 12.11 -4.67
CA ASP A 160 12.66 12.69 -3.82
C ASP A 160 11.35 11.88 -3.81
N GLY A 161 11.33 10.73 -4.50
CA GLY A 161 10.18 9.84 -4.61
C GLY A 161 9.05 10.34 -5.49
N ARG A 162 9.20 11.48 -6.20
CA ARG A 162 8.20 12.01 -7.12
C ARG A 162 8.43 11.45 -8.52
N ILE A 163 7.39 10.84 -9.07
CA ILE A 163 7.43 10.20 -10.39
C ILE A 163 7.04 11.18 -11.49
N ASP A 164 7.29 10.80 -12.75
CA ASP A 164 6.90 11.52 -13.95
C ASP A 164 6.08 10.64 -14.90
N LEU A 165 5.73 11.18 -16.07
CA LEU A 165 4.99 10.44 -17.09
C LEU A 165 5.76 9.21 -17.61
N SER A 166 7.09 9.30 -17.72
CA SER A 166 7.93 8.18 -18.16
C SER A 166 7.79 6.97 -17.21
N PHE A 167 7.77 7.22 -15.90
CA PHE A 167 7.48 6.17 -14.91
C PHE A 167 6.12 5.52 -15.15
N VAL A 168 5.06 6.32 -15.37
CA VAL A 168 3.70 5.82 -15.58
C VAL A 168 3.60 4.99 -16.85
N LEU A 169 4.27 5.41 -17.93
CA LEU A 169 4.31 4.67 -19.20
C LEU A 169 5.09 3.35 -19.08
N ARG A 170 6.26 3.35 -18.44
CA ARG A 170 7.01 2.10 -18.19
C ARG A 170 6.22 1.15 -17.29
N ALA A 171 5.55 1.68 -16.26
CA ALA A 171 4.64 0.90 -15.44
C ALA A 171 3.44 0.34 -16.21
N ALA A 172 3.04 0.96 -17.32
CA ALA A 172 2.02 0.45 -18.25
C ALA A 172 2.59 -0.48 -19.34
N GLY A 173 3.90 -0.77 -19.31
CA GLY A 173 4.58 -1.71 -20.19
C GLY A 173 5.19 -1.11 -21.45
N TYR A 174 5.19 0.22 -21.61
CA TYR A 174 5.82 0.85 -22.77
C TYR A 174 7.34 0.88 -22.62
N VAL A 175 8.04 0.54 -23.71
CA VAL A 175 9.50 0.64 -23.80
C VAL A 175 9.84 2.00 -24.40
N LEU A 176 10.44 2.88 -23.60
CA LEU A 176 10.85 4.22 -24.01
C LEU A 176 12.33 4.19 -24.44
N ASP A 177 12.69 4.96 -25.46
CA ASP A 177 14.08 5.18 -25.84
C ASP A 177 14.69 6.23 -24.89
N ASP A 178 15.80 5.90 -24.22
CA ASP A 178 16.39 6.72 -23.16
C ASP A 178 17.12 7.97 -23.71
N SER A 179 17.07 8.21 -25.02
CA SER A 179 17.88 9.25 -25.68
C SER A 179 17.31 10.67 -25.61
N GLU A 180 16.03 10.89 -25.28
CA GLU A 180 15.41 12.24 -25.40
C GLU A 180 14.46 12.70 -24.26
N THR A 181 14.35 11.98 -23.13
CA THR A 181 13.45 12.43 -22.06
C THR A 181 14.10 13.49 -21.15
N SER A 182 13.97 14.76 -21.55
CA SER A 182 14.28 15.93 -20.71
C SER A 182 13.31 16.00 -19.51
N SER A 183 13.86 15.96 -18.30
CA SER A 183 13.21 15.71 -17.00
C SER A 183 12.37 16.85 -16.38
N ASP A 184 12.24 18.00 -17.05
CA ASP A 184 11.79 19.22 -16.35
C ASP A 184 10.30 19.55 -16.53
N THR A 185 9.54 18.70 -17.23
CA THR A 185 8.08 18.87 -17.42
C THR A 185 7.34 17.54 -17.23
N PRO A 186 6.48 17.39 -16.20
CA PRO A 186 5.71 16.17 -15.98
C PRO A 186 4.66 15.90 -17.06
N PHE A 187 4.41 16.90 -17.93
CA PHE A 187 3.48 16.87 -19.06
C PHE A 187 4.21 17.15 -20.37
N ILE A 188 5.03 16.20 -20.81
CA ILE A 188 5.44 16.16 -22.21
C ILE A 188 4.49 15.17 -22.88
N GLU A 189 3.78 15.59 -23.93
CA GLU A 189 3.29 14.63 -24.93
C GLU A 189 4.55 13.94 -25.48
N LEU A 190 4.90 12.77 -24.91
CA LEU A 190 5.94 11.94 -25.50
C LEU A 190 5.45 11.61 -26.90
N THR A 191 6.25 12.03 -27.87
CA THR A 191 5.93 11.81 -29.27
C THR A 191 6.09 10.33 -29.57
N ILE A 192 5.26 9.79 -30.47
CA ILE A 192 5.26 8.36 -30.84
C ILE A 192 6.68 7.87 -31.23
N SER A 193 7.56 8.76 -31.68
CA SER A 193 8.97 8.49 -32.00
C SER A 193 9.81 7.97 -30.83
N GLU A 194 9.41 8.19 -29.58
CA GLU A 194 10.19 7.84 -28.39
C GLU A 194 9.83 6.45 -27.82
N VAL A 195 8.88 5.73 -28.44
CA VAL A 195 8.37 4.45 -27.94
C VAL A 195 8.67 3.32 -28.93
N SER A 196 9.47 2.36 -28.50
CA SER A 196 9.94 1.24 -29.33
C SER A 196 9.06 -0.01 -29.26
N GLY A 197 8.11 -0.06 -28.31
CA GLY A 197 7.15 -1.16 -28.21
C GLY A 197 6.38 -1.19 -26.88
N LYS A 198 5.55 -2.23 -26.72
CA LYS A 198 4.81 -2.51 -25.48
C LYS A 198 5.01 -3.98 -25.09
N SER A 199 5.35 -4.23 -23.83
CA SER A 199 5.59 -5.55 -23.26
C SER A 199 4.73 -5.74 -22.01
N ASP A 200 4.75 -6.95 -21.43
CA ASP A 200 4.16 -7.25 -20.13
C ASP A 200 4.67 -6.26 -19.06
N PRO A 201 3.79 -5.45 -18.43
CA PRO A 201 4.13 -4.52 -17.36
C PRO A 201 4.93 -5.16 -16.22
N ALA A 202 4.69 -6.44 -15.90
CA ALA A 202 5.36 -7.12 -14.80
C ALA A 202 6.90 -7.19 -14.95
N LYS A 203 7.42 -7.00 -16.17
CA LYS A 203 8.85 -6.96 -16.46
C LYS A 203 9.53 -5.64 -16.10
N PHE A 204 8.75 -4.59 -15.84
CA PHE A 204 9.24 -3.24 -15.56
C PHE A 204 9.38 -3.00 -14.05
N PRO A 205 10.52 -2.46 -13.57
CA PRO A 205 10.69 -2.08 -12.17
C PRO A 205 9.60 -1.11 -11.68
N GLU A 206 9.18 -0.15 -12.52
CA GLU A 206 8.18 0.88 -12.21
C GLU A 206 6.82 0.26 -11.85
N PHE A 207 6.41 -0.75 -12.61
CA PHE A 207 5.22 -1.53 -12.29
C PHE A 207 5.35 -2.22 -10.92
N GLN A 208 6.48 -2.88 -10.67
CA GLN A 208 6.70 -3.58 -9.40
C GLN A 208 6.77 -2.62 -8.20
N ILE A 209 7.35 -1.44 -8.38
CA ILE A 209 7.41 -0.36 -7.38
C ILE A 209 5.99 0.13 -7.08
N ALA A 210 5.21 0.51 -8.10
CA ALA A 210 3.84 1.01 -7.92
C ALA A 210 2.92 -0.05 -7.29
N GLU A 211 2.96 -1.30 -7.77
CA GLU A 211 2.18 -2.40 -7.18
C GLU A 211 2.54 -2.65 -5.71
N THR A 212 3.83 -2.53 -5.35
CA THR A 212 4.28 -2.75 -3.97
C THR A 212 3.92 -1.58 -3.06
N LEU A 213 4.40 -0.37 -3.38
CA LEU A 213 4.32 0.78 -2.48
C LEU A 213 2.88 1.33 -2.38
N LEU A 214 2.10 1.24 -3.45
CA LEU A 214 0.75 1.80 -3.51
C LEU A 214 -0.35 0.74 -3.38
N LYS A 215 -0.16 -0.49 -3.90
CA LYS A 215 -1.24 -1.50 -3.88
C LYS A 215 -1.00 -2.66 -2.91
N GLY A 216 0.13 -2.63 -2.21
CA GLY A 216 0.50 -3.59 -1.19
C GLY A 216 1.07 -4.86 -1.78
N GLN A 217 2.13 -5.37 -1.15
CA GLN A 217 2.80 -6.57 -1.59
C GLN A 217 1.88 -7.81 -1.49
N GLU A 218 1.83 -8.60 -2.55
CA GLU A 218 1.17 -9.91 -2.57
C GLU A 218 2.19 -11.05 -2.64
N ALA A 219 1.84 -12.17 -2.04
CA ALA A 219 2.62 -13.40 -2.11
C ALA A 219 1.80 -14.53 -2.74
N ASP A 220 2.48 -15.37 -3.53
CA ASP A 220 1.89 -16.58 -4.10
C ASP A 220 1.51 -17.58 -3.01
N LEU A 221 0.29 -18.08 -3.08
CA LEU A 221 -0.14 -19.15 -2.21
C LEU A 221 0.52 -20.48 -2.64
N PRO A 222 0.84 -21.36 -1.68
CA PRO A 222 1.41 -22.68 -1.98
C PRO A 222 0.55 -23.50 -2.97
N HIS A 223 1.17 -24.48 -3.62
CA HIS A 223 0.56 -25.19 -4.75
C HIS A 223 -0.82 -25.79 -4.41
N ARG A 224 -1.81 -25.55 -5.29
CA ARG A 224 -3.25 -25.89 -5.19
C ARG A 224 -4.10 -25.04 -4.23
N MET A 225 -3.50 -24.11 -3.51
CA MET A 225 -4.24 -23.23 -2.61
C MET A 225 -4.84 -22.05 -3.37
N HIS A 226 -6.10 -21.75 -3.04
CA HIS A 226 -6.81 -20.59 -3.52
C HIS A 226 -7.89 -20.20 -2.50
N PHE A 227 -8.34 -18.96 -2.57
CA PHE A 227 -9.54 -18.49 -1.87
C PHE A 227 -10.38 -17.67 -2.84
N HIS A 228 -11.65 -17.43 -2.53
CA HIS A 228 -12.48 -16.51 -3.31
C HIS A 228 -12.48 -15.14 -2.64
N ASP A 229 -12.25 -14.08 -3.41
CA ASP A 229 -12.39 -12.72 -2.89
C ASP A 229 -13.87 -12.34 -2.69
N LYS A 230 -14.11 -11.12 -2.17
CA LYS A 230 -15.45 -10.57 -1.93
C LYS A 230 -16.33 -10.51 -3.19
N ASP A 231 -15.71 -10.49 -4.37
CA ASP A 231 -16.38 -10.40 -5.66
C ASP A 231 -16.54 -11.81 -6.29
N GLY A 232 -16.13 -12.87 -5.57
CA GLY A 232 -16.24 -14.25 -6.00
C GLY A 232 -15.13 -14.70 -6.95
N HIS A 233 -14.04 -13.95 -7.10
CA HIS A 233 -12.94 -14.37 -7.96
C HIS A 233 -11.97 -15.29 -7.22
N GLU A 234 -11.57 -16.38 -7.86
CA GLU A 234 -10.50 -17.24 -7.36
C GLU A 234 -9.17 -16.46 -7.31
N ARG A 235 -8.55 -16.44 -6.13
CA ARG A 235 -7.27 -15.79 -5.84
C ARG A 235 -6.24 -16.85 -5.47
N ARG A 236 -5.10 -16.79 -6.15
CA ARG A 236 -3.91 -17.62 -5.88
C ARG A 236 -2.76 -16.83 -5.25
N LYS A 237 -2.98 -15.53 -5.05
CA LYS A 237 -2.11 -14.60 -4.35
C LYS A 237 -2.89 -13.94 -3.23
N ALA A 238 -2.22 -13.70 -2.11
CA ALA A 238 -2.79 -12.98 -0.98
C ALA A 238 -1.86 -11.83 -0.59
N ARG A 239 -2.46 -10.71 -0.16
CA ARG A 239 -1.70 -9.59 0.37
C ARG A 239 -1.05 -9.96 1.70
N ILE A 240 0.19 -9.52 1.90
CA ILE A 240 0.95 -9.80 3.11
C ILE A 240 0.75 -8.70 4.17
N LYS A 241 0.80 -9.08 5.44
CA LYS A 241 1.04 -8.19 6.57
C LYS A 241 2.54 -8.00 6.70
N TRP A 242 3.09 -7.15 5.83
CA TRP A 242 4.53 -6.97 5.62
C TRP A 242 5.32 -6.62 6.89
N TRP A 243 4.67 -6.08 7.91
CA TRP A 243 5.26 -5.80 9.23
C TRP A 243 5.48 -7.04 10.10
N LYS A 244 4.81 -8.16 9.83
CA LYS A 244 4.98 -9.40 10.59
C LYS A 244 6.18 -10.18 10.05
N ASP A 245 7.20 -10.35 10.88
CA ASP A 245 8.34 -11.23 10.58
C ASP A 245 7.97 -12.70 10.86
N ALA A 246 7.65 -13.42 9.79
CA ALA A 246 7.32 -14.84 9.86
C ALA A 246 8.57 -15.72 10.09
N TYR A 247 9.76 -15.22 9.73
CA TYR A 247 11.02 -15.95 9.83
C TYR A 247 11.50 -16.04 11.29
N SER A 248 11.44 -14.94 12.03
CA SER A 248 11.79 -14.92 13.46
C SER A 248 10.79 -15.72 14.31
N ALA A 249 9.50 -15.71 13.96
CA ALA A 249 8.49 -16.53 14.62
C ALA A 249 8.75 -18.04 14.41
N SER A 250 9.13 -18.45 13.20
CA SER A 250 9.49 -19.84 12.89
C SER A 250 10.78 -20.29 13.60
N LYS A 251 11.80 -19.44 13.69
CA LYS A 251 13.02 -19.74 14.46
C LYS A 251 12.75 -19.95 15.95
N THR A 252 11.91 -19.11 16.54
CA THR A 252 11.55 -19.20 17.97
C THR A 252 10.74 -20.46 18.26
N ALA A 253 9.78 -20.80 17.39
CA ALA A 253 9.03 -22.05 17.48
C ALA A 253 9.93 -23.30 17.38
N ASN A 254 10.94 -23.26 16.50
CA ASN A 254 11.93 -24.34 16.38
C ASN A 254 12.93 -24.38 17.56
N ALA A 255 13.31 -23.24 18.15
CA ALA A 255 14.20 -23.19 19.31
C ALA A 255 13.51 -23.64 20.62
N ALA A 256 12.19 -23.46 20.73
CA ALA A 256 11.37 -23.96 21.85
C ALA A 256 11.18 -25.49 21.83
N ILE A 257 11.54 -26.15 20.73
CA ILE A 257 11.54 -27.60 20.55
C ILE A 257 13.00 -28.02 20.44
N GLY A 258 13.63 -28.33 21.58
CA GLY A 258 15.08 -28.51 21.72
C GLY A 258 15.77 -29.22 20.55
N GLU A 259 16.92 -28.68 20.14
CA GLU A 259 17.70 -29.15 18.99
C GLU A 259 17.84 -30.69 18.99
N PRO A 260 17.55 -31.37 17.86
CA PRO A 260 17.90 -32.76 17.74
C PRO A 260 19.44 -32.86 17.70
N LYS A 261 20.01 -33.44 18.76
CA LYS A 261 21.42 -33.84 18.82
C LYS A 261 21.81 -34.53 17.51
N SER A 262 22.91 -34.06 16.94
CA SER A 262 23.52 -34.58 15.72
C SER A 262 23.63 -36.11 15.78
N LEU A 263 23.03 -36.79 14.80
CA LEU A 263 23.20 -38.22 14.58
C LEU A 263 24.20 -38.43 13.45
N SER A 264 25.40 -38.89 13.84
CA SER A 264 26.41 -39.42 12.94
C SER A 264 25.88 -40.66 12.21
N VAL A 265 26.00 -40.67 10.88
CA VAL A 265 25.60 -41.80 10.04
C VAL A 265 26.73 -42.83 10.01
N SER A 266 26.49 -44.02 10.56
CA SER A 266 27.24 -45.24 10.22
C SER A 266 26.37 -46.08 9.29
N VAL A 267 26.91 -46.43 8.13
CA VAL A 267 26.25 -47.23 7.10
C VAL A 267 26.61 -48.70 7.33
N ASP A 268 25.63 -49.59 7.36
CA ASP A 268 25.77 -51.02 6.99
C ASP A 268 24.40 -51.67 6.69
N PRO A 269 24.34 -52.84 5.98
CA PRO A 269 23.33 -53.12 4.95
C PRO A 269 22.25 -54.17 5.40
N PRO A 270 21.50 -54.90 4.53
CA PRO A 270 20.03 -54.85 4.54
C PRO A 270 19.29 -56.07 5.13
N VAL A 271 18.09 -55.79 5.66
CA VAL A 271 16.83 -56.59 5.73
C VAL A 271 16.79 -57.91 6.52
N SER A 272 15.87 -58.01 7.52
CA SER A 272 14.83 -59.06 7.63
C SER A 272 13.91 -58.92 8.86
N THR A 273 12.61 -59.18 8.63
CA THR A 273 11.50 -59.64 9.52
C THR A 273 10.88 -58.75 10.62
N SER A 274 9.57 -58.50 10.44
CA SER A 274 8.52 -58.03 11.38
C SER A 274 8.30 -58.99 12.59
N PRO A 275 7.39 -58.76 13.57
CA PRO A 275 6.42 -57.66 13.73
C PRO A 275 6.29 -57.06 15.16
N GLY A 276 5.61 -55.91 15.26
CA GLY A 276 5.05 -55.42 16.52
C GLY A 276 5.29 -53.94 16.76
N ARG A 277 4.33 -53.08 16.39
CA ARG A 277 4.31 -51.71 16.92
C ARG A 277 2.90 -51.26 17.21
N THR A 278 2.71 -51.03 18.49
CA THR A 278 1.67 -50.22 19.10
C THR A 278 1.46 -48.91 18.34
N THR A 279 0.20 -48.59 18.10
CA THR A 279 -0.25 -47.32 17.53
C THR A 279 0.24 -46.16 18.40
N ARG A 280 1.27 -45.43 17.95
CA ARG A 280 1.50 -44.07 18.44
C ARG A 280 0.34 -43.22 17.94
N GLY A 281 -0.38 -42.57 18.87
CA GLY A 281 -1.30 -41.50 18.53
C GLY A 281 -0.59 -40.42 17.71
N PRO A 282 -1.34 -39.61 16.94
CA PRO A 282 -0.73 -38.63 16.05
C PRO A 282 0.19 -37.73 16.86
N ALA A 283 1.44 -37.60 16.40
CA ALA A 283 2.39 -36.66 16.94
C ALA A 283 1.73 -35.28 16.96
N ALA A 284 1.85 -34.58 18.09
CA ALA A 284 1.38 -33.20 18.21
C ALA A 284 1.93 -32.39 17.03
N VAL A 285 1.03 -31.86 16.20
CA VAL A 285 1.38 -30.96 15.10
C VAL A 285 2.07 -29.77 15.75
N PRO A 286 3.31 -29.41 15.35
CA PRO A 286 3.97 -28.21 15.86
C PRO A 286 3.07 -27.01 15.58
N PRO A 287 3.09 -25.94 16.39
CA PRO A 287 2.22 -24.78 16.19
C PRO A 287 2.48 -24.19 14.79
N THR A 288 1.62 -24.56 13.85
CA THR A 288 1.64 -24.04 12.49
C THR A 288 1.20 -22.59 12.57
N LEU A 289 2.11 -21.66 12.30
CA LEU A 289 1.80 -20.25 12.05
C LEU A 289 0.57 -20.17 11.17
N THR A 290 -0.52 -19.55 11.63
CA THR A 290 -1.76 -19.55 10.87
C THR A 290 -1.65 -18.57 9.71
N ALA A 291 -2.13 -18.93 8.52
CA ALA A 291 -1.97 -18.07 7.35
C ALA A 291 -2.62 -16.69 7.55
N SER A 292 -3.74 -16.62 8.28
CA SER A 292 -4.45 -15.38 8.61
C SER A 292 -3.68 -14.46 9.58
N GLU A 293 -2.69 -14.96 10.31
CA GLU A 293 -1.80 -14.12 11.12
C GLU A 293 -0.92 -13.22 10.24
N TYR A 294 -0.58 -13.66 9.02
CA TYR A 294 0.39 -12.99 8.14
C TYR A 294 -0.19 -12.58 6.79
N LEU A 295 -1.29 -13.17 6.36
CA LEU A 295 -1.96 -12.85 5.10
C LEU A 295 -3.33 -12.23 5.34
N PHE A 296 -3.74 -11.36 4.42
CA PHE A 296 -5.13 -10.92 4.31
C PHE A 296 -5.92 -11.93 3.50
N VAL A 297 -6.58 -12.86 4.19
CA VAL A 297 -7.48 -13.87 3.62
C VAL A 297 -8.84 -13.81 4.33
N PRO A 298 -9.95 -14.22 3.67
CA PRO A 298 -11.27 -14.25 4.29
C PRO A 298 -11.30 -15.13 5.55
N ASP A 299 -12.08 -14.73 6.56
CA ASP A 299 -12.29 -15.53 7.77
C ASP A 299 -12.79 -16.94 7.43
N GLY A 300 -12.23 -17.96 8.10
CA GLY A 300 -12.61 -19.35 7.89
C GLY A 300 -11.99 -20.02 6.64
N SER A 301 -11.16 -19.30 5.88
CA SER A 301 -10.40 -19.94 4.79
C SER A 301 -9.45 -21.02 5.34
N SER A 302 -9.60 -22.25 4.86
CA SER A 302 -8.81 -23.40 5.30
C SER A 302 -7.39 -23.33 4.69
N MET A 303 -6.57 -22.43 5.20
CA MET A 303 -5.17 -22.31 4.81
C MET A 303 -4.31 -23.02 5.87
N PRO A 304 -3.69 -24.18 5.56
CA PRO A 304 -2.59 -24.75 6.35
C PRO A 304 -1.50 -23.72 6.67
N GLY A 305 -0.68 -24.05 7.67
CA GLY A 305 0.36 -23.16 8.15
C GLY A 305 1.32 -22.67 7.06
N ILE A 306 1.91 -21.50 7.29
CA ILE A 306 2.77 -20.82 6.31
C ILE A 306 3.95 -21.72 5.92
N THR A 307 4.08 -21.99 4.62
CA THR A 307 5.18 -22.81 4.11
C THR A 307 6.49 -22.00 4.08
N ARG A 308 7.63 -22.70 4.10
CA ARG A 308 8.96 -22.08 4.02
C ARG A 308 9.16 -21.20 2.78
N GLY A 309 8.53 -21.54 1.66
CA GLY A 309 8.57 -20.71 0.45
C GLY A 309 7.83 -19.38 0.64
N LEU A 310 6.68 -19.42 1.30
CA LEU A 310 5.89 -18.23 1.61
C LEU A 310 6.57 -17.35 2.69
N LEU A 311 7.37 -17.94 3.60
CA LEU A 311 8.15 -17.20 4.61
C LEU A 311 9.11 -16.17 3.98
N GLN A 312 9.65 -16.44 2.78
CA GLN A 312 10.58 -15.53 2.10
C GLN A 312 9.91 -14.24 1.61
N SER A 313 8.58 -14.22 1.53
CA SER A 313 7.81 -13.04 1.13
C SER A 313 7.50 -12.10 2.30
N PHE A 314 7.85 -12.46 3.53
CA PHE A 314 7.64 -11.62 4.73
C PHE A 314 8.97 -11.06 5.23
N PRO A 315 9.45 -9.93 4.68
CA PRO A 315 10.67 -9.31 5.17
C PRO A 315 10.54 -8.81 6.62
N GLY A 316 9.30 -8.63 7.11
CA GLY A 316 9.03 -8.00 8.39
C GLY A 316 9.33 -6.49 8.35
N TYR A 317 8.95 -5.81 9.42
CA TYR A 317 9.43 -4.45 9.68
C TYR A 317 10.21 -4.45 10.99
N ALA A 318 11.47 -4.01 10.95
CA ALA A 318 12.36 -4.08 12.09
C ALA A 318 11.82 -3.22 13.25
N LYS A 319 11.89 -3.73 14.48
CA LYS A 319 11.38 -3.02 15.67
C LYS A 319 12.17 -1.74 15.96
N GLU A 320 13.43 -1.73 15.54
CA GLU A 320 14.36 -0.62 15.68
C GLU A 320 14.28 0.35 14.49
N ALA A 321 13.47 0.08 13.48
CA ALA A 321 13.22 1.02 12.40
C ALA A 321 12.36 2.21 12.89
N PRO A 322 12.42 3.37 12.22
CA PRO A 322 11.53 4.50 12.52
C PRO A 322 10.05 4.08 12.45
N PRO A 323 9.15 4.68 13.25
CA PRO A 323 7.72 4.54 13.06
C PRO A 323 7.28 4.71 11.62
N VAL A 324 6.39 3.85 11.14
CA VAL A 324 5.82 3.92 9.79
C VAL A 324 4.30 4.05 9.83
N PHE A 325 3.79 5.02 9.07
CA PHE A 325 2.36 5.33 8.93
C PHE A 325 1.90 5.05 7.50
N PHE A 326 0.72 4.41 7.35
CA PHE A 326 0.21 3.97 6.04
C PHE A 326 -1.32 3.78 6.01
N GLY A 327 -1.87 3.52 4.83
CA GLY A 327 -3.29 3.33 4.52
C GLY A 327 -3.60 1.99 3.83
N HIS A 328 -4.64 1.93 2.99
CA HIS A 328 -4.95 0.83 2.03
C HIS A 328 -5.43 -0.55 2.54
N TYR A 329 -5.43 -0.83 3.85
CA TYR A 329 -5.78 -2.18 4.36
C TYR A 329 -7.21 -2.34 4.86
N TRP A 330 -8.02 -1.30 4.83
CA TRP A 330 -9.44 -1.34 5.16
C TRP A 330 -9.71 -2.00 6.50
N ASN A 331 -8.94 -1.64 7.53
CA ASN A 331 -9.10 -2.16 8.87
C ASN A 331 -10.55 -1.94 9.36
N ARG A 332 -10.98 -2.80 10.28
CA ARG A 332 -12.33 -2.77 10.88
C ARG A 332 -12.23 -3.04 12.36
N GLY A 333 -13.22 -2.55 13.10
CA GLY A 333 -13.31 -2.77 14.54
C GLY A 333 -12.53 -1.73 15.33
N LYS A 334 -11.99 -2.16 16.48
CA LYS A 334 -11.23 -1.29 17.37
C LYS A 334 -9.93 -0.84 16.69
N ALA A 335 -9.57 0.43 16.86
CA ALA A 335 -8.29 0.94 16.41
C ALA A 335 -7.14 0.33 17.22
N GLU A 336 -6.22 -0.34 16.53
CA GLU A 336 -5.08 -1.03 17.12
C GLU A 336 -3.83 -0.81 16.25
N LEU A 337 -2.67 -0.93 16.88
CA LEU A 337 -1.38 -0.85 16.18
C LEU A 337 -1.00 -2.22 15.59
N GLU A 338 -0.47 -2.22 14.38
CA GLU A 338 0.00 -3.42 13.69
C GLU A 338 1.26 -4.02 14.34
N ALA A 339 2.10 -3.14 14.88
CA ALA A 339 3.26 -3.38 15.72
C ALA A 339 3.62 -2.10 16.51
N GLU A 340 4.57 -2.19 17.46
CA GLU A 340 4.98 -1.05 18.29
C GLU A 340 5.43 0.20 17.50
N ASN A 341 5.89 0.03 16.26
CA ASN A 341 6.35 1.11 15.37
C ASN A 341 5.63 1.10 14.00
N VAL A 342 4.45 0.47 13.89
CA VAL A 342 3.72 0.34 12.62
C VAL A 342 2.25 0.70 12.85
N CYS A 343 1.74 1.66 12.08
CA CYS A 343 0.39 2.21 12.26
C CYS A 343 -0.33 2.40 10.91
N CYS A 344 -1.37 1.59 10.67
CA CYS A 344 -2.33 1.77 9.58
C CYS A 344 -3.42 2.75 10.03
N LEU A 345 -3.82 3.64 9.12
CA LEU A 345 -4.86 4.64 9.33
C LEU A 345 -6.07 4.45 8.41
N ASP A 346 -6.08 3.42 7.57
CA ASP A 346 -7.25 3.08 6.77
C ASP A 346 -8.21 2.18 7.55
N TYR A 347 -9.29 2.79 8.08
CA TYR A 347 -10.39 2.08 8.73
C TYR A 347 -11.67 2.13 7.89
N SER A 348 -11.52 2.01 6.56
CA SER A 348 -12.63 1.92 5.62
C SER A 348 -13.52 3.17 5.55
N ALA A 349 -12.95 4.37 5.67
CA ALA A 349 -13.71 5.63 5.61
C ALA A 349 -14.58 5.72 4.34
N GLY A 350 -14.02 5.32 3.20
CA GLY A 350 -14.70 5.21 1.90
C GLY A 350 -15.77 4.12 1.78
N LYS A 351 -16.08 3.40 2.87
CA LYS A 351 -17.19 2.43 3.01
C LYS A 351 -18.05 2.70 4.24
N GLY A 352 -18.05 3.93 4.72
CA GLY A 352 -18.83 4.34 5.89
C GLY A 352 -18.14 4.08 7.23
N GLY A 353 -16.91 3.57 7.25
CA GLY A 353 -16.08 3.53 8.46
C GLY A 353 -15.61 4.91 8.91
N PRO A 354 -14.94 5.03 10.06
CA PRO A 354 -14.42 6.30 10.55
C PRO A 354 -13.25 6.81 9.70
N LEU A 355 -13.09 8.13 9.63
CA LEU A 355 -11.83 8.73 9.15
C LEU A 355 -10.87 8.83 10.34
N MET A 356 -9.72 8.18 10.24
CA MET A 356 -8.76 8.06 11.34
C MET A 356 -7.59 9.02 11.20
N ALA A 357 -7.04 9.42 12.35
CA ALA A 357 -5.75 10.07 12.46
C ALA A 357 -4.95 9.54 13.65
N TYR A 358 -3.64 9.78 13.62
CA TYR A 358 -2.72 9.54 14.72
C TYR A 358 -1.90 10.80 15.01
N ARG A 359 -1.90 11.24 16.27
CA ARG A 359 -1.04 12.36 16.71
C ARG A 359 0.31 11.85 17.15
N TRP A 360 1.36 12.24 16.44
CA TRP A 360 2.74 11.85 16.73
C TRP A 360 3.56 13.02 17.26
N ASP A 361 4.24 12.77 18.37
CA ASP A 361 5.01 13.73 19.16
C ASP A 361 6.48 13.32 19.34
N GLY A 362 7.06 12.67 18.33
CA GLY A 362 8.47 12.26 18.38
C GLY A 362 8.70 10.87 18.97
N GLU A 363 7.65 10.17 19.40
CA GLU A 363 7.79 8.86 20.02
C GLU A 363 8.21 7.78 19.02
N ARG A 364 9.14 6.91 19.43
CA ARG A 364 9.56 5.73 18.63
C ARG A 364 8.64 4.53 18.80
N ALA A 365 8.12 4.34 20.01
CA ALA A 365 7.10 3.34 20.30
C ALA A 365 5.75 4.04 20.33
N LEU A 366 4.91 3.69 19.36
CA LEU A 366 3.58 4.25 19.18
C LEU A 366 2.63 3.76 20.26
N THR A 367 1.53 4.50 20.45
CA THR A 367 0.52 4.18 21.46
C THR A 367 -0.89 4.40 20.93
N GLU A 368 -1.79 3.45 21.21
CA GLU A 368 -3.20 3.53 20.78
C GLU A 368 -3.93 4.76 21.37
N LYS A 369 -3.40 5.37 22.45
CA LYS A 369 -3.96 6.58 23.05
C LYS A 369 -3.92 7.81 22.13
N ASN A 370 -3.08 7.76 21.10
CA ASN A 370 -2.87 8.87 20.18
C ASN A 370 -3.76 8.79 18.92
N PHE A 371 -4.66 7.80 18.83
CA PHE A 371 -5.67 7.74 17.77
C PHE A 371 -6.76 8.80 17.96
N PHE A 372 -7.17 9.41 16.85
CA PHE A 372 -8.32 10.32 16.72
C PHE A 372 -9.18 9.86 15.55
N TRP A 373 -10.49 10.07 15.61
CA TRP A 373 -11.38 9.69 14.52
C TRP A 373 -12.70 10.45 14.54
N VAL A 374 -13.39 10.45 13.38
CA VAL A 374 -14.73 11.00 13.17
C VAL A 374 -15.60 10.13 12.29
#